data_AF-A0A0Q6AS71-F1
#
_entry.id   AF-A0A0Q6AS71-F1
#
_cell.length_a   1.000
_cell.length_b   1.000
_cell.length_c   1.000
_cell.angle_alpha   90.00
_cell.angle_beta   90.00
_cell.angle_gamma   90.00
#
_symmetry.space_group_name_H-M   'P 1'
#
loop_
_entity.id
_entity.type
_entity.pdbx_description
1 polymer ?
#
loop_
_entity_poly.entity_id
_entity_poly.type
_entity_poly.pdbx_seq_one_letter_code
_entity_poly.pdbx_strand_id
1 'polypeptide(L)'
;MNTDSPDLKKAMLERIRADAPRKVWTPSDFVDLASRDAVDKALQRLTKVEILRRIDRGLYDQPGFNKLTQKPNPPDPRSVIDAVGRRDQTRMLVDGMTAANDLGLTDAVPAKIVVHTDARRRAIKLGNVTITFRPTAASKLFWAGRPAMRVVQALHWLRDLLVREGESDQVRRKLANLFEDPTVGPPLKADLTAGMTALPTWMWVFLKPLVESDAGVRRRHVDDDRDDADHDRHQQRTADDADDQRHAAVARPKRKPLSPQKAQTAKRGAARAVKT
;
A
#
# COMPACT_ATOMS: atom_id res chain seq x y z
N MET A 1 -7.14 2.85 -48.20
CA MET A 1 -8.09 3.48 -47.28
C MET A 1 -7.30 3.97 -46.07
N ASN A 2 -7.01 5.28 -46.02
CA ASN A 2 -6.25 5.92 -44.94
C ASN A 2 -7.26 6.56 -43.96
N THR A 3 -7.54 5.90 -42.84
CA THR A 3 -8.44 6.44 -41.80
C THR A 3 -7.73 6.66 -40.46
N ASP A 4 -6.39 6.63 -40.43
CA ASP A 4 -5.59 6.84 -39.23
C ASP A 4 -4.86 8.18 -39.28
N SER A 5 -5.29 9.24 -38.57
CA SER A 5 -4.32 10.31 -38.26
C SER A 5 -4.63 11.25 -37.07
N PRO A 6 -5.83 11.82 -36.85
CA PRO A 6 -6.07 12.73 -35.72
C PRO A 6 -6.90 12.11 -34.57
N ASP A 7 -7.97 11.39 -34.90
CA ASP A 7 -8.98 10.98 -33.92
C ASP A 7 -8.48 9.86 -33.00
N LEU A 8 -7.77 8.87 -33.55
CA LEU A 8 -7.16 7.81 -32.74
C LEU A 8 -6.16 8.38 -31.72
N LYS A 9 -5.32 9.33 -32.14
CA LYS A 9 -4.37 10.00 -31.24
C LYS A 9 -5.11 10.71 -30.12
N LYS A 10 -6.17 11.44 -30.45
CA LYS A 10 -6.99 12.17 -29.46
C LYS A 10 -7.63 11.20 -28.47
N ALA A 11 -8.29 10.15 -28.95
CA ALA A 11 -8.94 9.13 -28.12
C ALA A 11 -7.95 8.44 -27.18
N MET A 12 -6.76 8.07 -27.67
CA MET A 12 -5.71 7.48 -26.84
C MET A 12 -5.24 8.44 -25.74
N LEU A 13 -5.02 9.72 -26.07
CA LEU A 13 -4.58 10.73 -25.10
C LEU A 13 -5.67 11.04 -24.06
N GLU A 14 -6.94 11.05 -24.46
CA GLU A 14 -8.05 11.19 -23.52
C GLU A 14 -8.11 10.02 -22.54
N ARG A 15 -7.95 8.77 -23.04
CA ARG A 15 -7.87 7.59 -22.18
C ARG A 15 -6.68 7.63 -21.23
N ILE A 16 -5.51 8.01 -21.73
CA ILE A 16 -4.30 8.17 -20.91
C ILE A 16 -4.49 9.19 -19.79
N ARG A 17 -5.23 10.29 -20.04
CA ARG A 17 -5.52 11.33 -19.04
C ARG A 17 -6.60 10.91 -18.03
N ALA A 18 -7.56 10.10 -18.44
CA ALA A 18 -8.63 9.60 -17.58
C ALA A 18 -8.15 8.48 -16.64
N ASP A 19 -7.11 7.74 -17.05
CA ASP A 19 -6.49 6.69 -16.27
C ASP A 19 -5.73 7.22 -15.03
N ALA A 20 -5.48 6.33 -14.08
CA ALA A 20 -4.74 6.65 -12.87
C ALA A 20 -3.35 7.24 -13.19
N PRO A 21 -2.86 8.23 -12.40
CA PRO A 21 -1.53 8.78 -12.59
C PRO A 21 -0.45 7.69 -12.56
N ARG A 22 0.57 7.84 -13.41
CA ARG A 22 1.72 6.90 -13.52
C ARG A 22 1.32 5.46 -13.88
N LYS A 23 0.15 5.26 -14.49
CA LYS A 23 -0.22 3.97 -15.11
C LYS A 23 0.77 3.64 -16.23
N VAL A 24 0.99 2.34 -16.43
CA VAL A 24 1.76 1.81 -17.56
C VAL A 24 0.78 1.12 -18.50
N TRP A 25 0.83 1.52 -19.76
CA TRP A 25 -0.03 1.02 -20.82
C TRP A 25 0.69 -0.02 -21.68
N THR A 26 -0.14 -0.89 -22.22
CA THR A 26 0.17 -1.93 -23.18
C THR A 26 -0.66 -1.69 -24.44
N PRO A 27 -0.28 -2.23 -25.61
CA PRO A 27 -1.12 -2.10 -26.80
C PRO A 27 -2.54 -2.62 -26.60
N SER A 28 -2.72 -3.68 -25.79
CA SER A 28 -4.03 -4.24 -25.44
C SER A 28 -4.96 -3.27 -24.72
N ASP A 29 -4.46 -2.18 -24.14
CA ASP A 29 -5.28 -1.17 -23.48
C ASP A 29 -6.00 -0.23 -24.48
N PHE A 30 -5.71 -0.37 -25.79
CA PHE A 30 -6.24 0.51 -26.85
C PHE A 30 -6.78 -0.25 -28.07
N VAL A 31 -6.79 -1.59 -28.07
CA VAL A 31 -7.26 -2.38 -29.24
C VAL A 31 -8.76 -2.27 -29.49
N ASP A 32 -9.52 -1.74 -28.52
CA ASP A 32 -10.92 -1.37 -28.67
C ASP A 32 -11.12 -0.06 -29.47
N LEU A 33 -10.07 0.78 -29.58
CA LEU A 33 -10.13 2.05 -30.31
C LEU A 33 -9.83 1.89 -31.80
N ALA A 34 -8.94 0.97 -32.16
CA ALA A 34 -8.50 0.73 -33.53
C ALA A 34 -7.80 -0.62 -33.68
N SER A 35 -7.48 -0.98 -34.93
CA SER A 35 -6.68 -2.18 -35.23
C SER A 35 -5.33 -2.17 -34.52
N ARG A 36 -4.78 -3.35 -34.25
CA ARG A 36 -3.51 -3.50 -33.54
C ARG A 36 -2.36 -2.74 -34.23
N ASP A 37 -2.31 -2.77 -35.56
CA ASP A 37 -1.29 -2.07 -36.33
C ASP A 37 -1.41 -0.55 -36.23
N ALA A 38 -2.65 -0.03 -36.22
CA ALA A 38 -2.92 1.40 -36.04
C ALA A 38 -2.50 1.87 -34.65
N VAL A 39 -2.86 1.10 -33.61
CA VAL A 39 -2.46 1.35 -32.21
C VAL A 39 -0.93 1.34 -32.08
N ASP A 40 -0.25 0.33 -32.61
CA ASP A 40 1.21 0.22 -32.51
C ASP A 40 1.89 1.39 -33.24
N LYS A 41 1.40 1.82 -34.41
CA LYS A 41 1.88 3.02 -35.11
C LYS A 41 1.63 4.30 -34.30
N ALA A 42 0.46 4.43 -33.67
CA ALA A 42 0.13 5.59 -32.85
C ALA A 42 1.03 5.67 -31.61
N LEU A 43 1.25 4.56 -30.90
CA LEU A 43 2.17 4.47 -29.76
C LEU A 43 3.61 4.81 -30.17
N GLN A 44 4.07 4.31 -31.32
CA GLN A 44 5.38 4.68 -31.87
C GLN A 44 5.49 6.18 -32.15
N ARG A 45 4.47 6.78 -32.77
CA ARG A 45 4.43 8.23 -33.03
C ARG A 45 4.46 9.04 -31.73
N LEU A 46 3.63 8.67 -30.75
CA LEU A 46 3.58 9.32 -29.42
C LEU A 46 4.89 9.19 -28.65
N THR A 47 5.61 8.07 -28.83
CA THR A 47 6.95 7.89 -28.27
C THR A 47 7.98 8.77 -28.98
N LYS A 48 7.90 8.89 -30.31
CA LYS A 48 8.81 9.71 -31.12
C LYS A 48 8.72 11.20 -30.79
N VAL A 49 7.53 11.68 -30.42
CA VAL A 49 7.31 13.07 -29.99
C VAL A 49 7.41 13.25 -28.46
N GLU A 50 7.95 12.25 -27.76
CA GLU A 50 8.23 12.28 -26.30
C GLU A 50 7.02 12.49 -25.39
N ILE A 51 5.80 12.36 -25.91
CA ILE A 51 4.58 12.37 -25.09
C ILE A 51 4.52 11.10 -24.21
N LEU A 52 4.96 9.97 -24.77
CA LEU A 52 5.11 8.72 -24.05
C LEU A 52 6.57 8.29 -24.02
N ARG A 53 6.95 7.58 -22.98
CA ARG A 53 8.21 6.87 -22.88
C ARG A 53 7.96 5.37 -23.03
N ARG A 54 8.77 4.71 -23.84
CA ARG A 54 8.78 3.24 -23.94
C ARG A 54 9.71 2.68 -22.86
N ILE A 55 9.17 1.93 -21.93
CA ILE A 55 9.93 1.29 -20.83
C ILE A 55 10.62 0.02 -21.32
N ASP A 56 9.85 -0.82 -22.03
CA ASP A 56 10.30 -2.06 -22.66
C ASP A 56 9.38 -2.34 -23.86
N ARG A 57 9.58 -3.46 -24.57
CA ARG A 57 8.74 -3.88 -25.67
C ARG A 57 7.28 -4.01 -25.22
N GLY A 58 6.43 -3.12 -25.73
CA GLY A 58 4.99 -3.15 -25.45
C GLY A 58 4.60 -2.60 -24.07
N LEU A 59 5.50 -1.88 -23.39
CA LEU A 59 5.23 -1.17 -22.15
C LEU A 59 5.51 0.32 -22.33
N TYR A 60 4.53 1.15 -22.04
CA TYR A 60 4.59 2.60 -22.24
C TYR A 60 4.12 3.32 -20.99
N ASP A 61 4.80 4.39 -20.60
CA ASP A 61 4.32 5.30 -19.57
C ASP A 61 4.34 6.75 -20.05
N GLN A 62 3.62 7.59 -19.31
CA GLN A 62 3.67 9.03 -19.49
C GLN A 62 4.64 9.57 -18.44
N PRO A 63 5.84 10.01 -18.85
CA PRO A 63 6.84 10.47 -17.89
C PRO A 63 6.36 11.74 -17.19
N GLY A 64 6.21 11.68 -15.87
CA GLY A 64 6.03 12.89 -15.05
C GLY A 64 7.35 13.65 -14.91
N PHE A 65 7.30 14.99 -14.85
CA PHE A 65 8.51 15.80 -14.67
C PHE A 65 8.76 16.14 -13.20
N ASN A 66 9.98 15.94 -12.72
CA ASN A 66 10.37 16.31 -11.36
C ASN A 66 11.07 17.67 -11.35
N LYS A 67 10.43 18.68 -10.77
CA LYS A 67 10.98 20.05 -10.67
C LYS A 67 12.27 20.13 -9.83
N LEU A 68 12.47 19.21 -8.88
CA LEU A 68 13.64 19.23 -8.00
C LEU A 68 14.89 18.65 -8.68
N THR A 69 14.74 17.53 -9.39
CA THR A 69 15.87 16.84 -10.03
C THR A 69 16.06 17.23 -11.49
N GLN A 70 15.12 18.00 -12.08
CA GLN A 70 15.08 18.39 -13.49
C GLN A 70 15.14 17.18 -14.43
N LYS A 71 14.68 16.01 -13.97
CA LYS A 71 14.67 14.74 -14.70
C LYS A 71 13.26 14.16 -14.76
N PRO A 72 12.95 13.36 -15.78
CA PRO A 72 11.74 12.55 -15.80
C PRO A 72 11.69 11.61 -14.60
N ASN A 73 10.53 11.50 -13.96
CA ASN A 73 10.31 10.53 -12.90
C ASN A 73 10.55 9.10 -13.42
N PRO A 74 11.15 8.22 -12.61
CA PRO A 74 11.23 6.81 -12.95
C PRO A 74 9.83 6.21 -13.07
N PRO A 75 9.64 5.21 -13.97
CA PRO A 75 8.38 4.49 -14.05
C PRO A 75 8.01 3.88 -12.71
N ASP A 76 6.72 3.80 -12.43
CA ASP A 76 6.26 3.17 -11.20
C ASP A 76 6.41 1.64 -11.27
N PRO A 77 7.20 1.01 -10.37
CA PRO A 77 7.41 -0.44 -10.45
C PRO A 77 6.12 -1.25 -10.33
N ARG A 78 5.14 -0.81 -9.53
CA ARG A 78 3.87 -1.52 -9.37
C ARG A 78 3.07 -1.50 -10.67
N SER A 79 2.96 -0.33 -11.30
CA SER A 79 2.32 -0.20 -12.62
C SER A 79 3.01 -1.03 -13.69
N VAL A 80 4.35 -1.10 -13.69
CA VAL A 80 5.10 -1.94 -14.63
C VAL A 80 4.78 -3.42 -14.41
N ILE A 81 4.80 -3.90 -13.18
CA ILE A 81 4.51 -5.31 -12.86
C ILE A 81 3.07 -5.67 -13.27
N ASP A 82 2.11 -4.79 -12.96
CA ASP A 82 0.72 -4.96 -13.36
C ASP A 82 0.56 -5.01 -14.89
N ALA A 83 1.19 -4.08 -15.61
CA ALA A 83 1.15 -4.05 -17.07
C ALA A 83 1.78 -5.30 -17.71
N VAL A 84 2.87 -5.82 -17.15
CA VAL A 84 3.46 -7.08 -17.61
C VAL A 84 2.50 -8.24 -17.36
N GLY A 85 1.88 -8.31 -16.17
CA GLY A 85 0.87 -9.32 -15.83
C GLY A 85 -0.30 -9.32 -16.81
N ARG A 86 -0.86 -8.14 -17.10
CA ARG A 86 -1.94 -7.95 -18.08
C ARG A 86 -1.53 -8.31 -19.51
N ARG A 87 -0.35 -7.86 -19.96
CA ARG A 87 0.14 -8.13 -21.33
C ARG A 87 0.36 -9.61 -21.57
N ASP A 88 1.00 -10.26 -20.61
CA ASP A 88 1.48 -11.63 -20.76
C ASP A 88 0.47 -12.68 -20.26
N GLN A 89 -0.60 -12.24 -19.58
CA GLN A 89 -1.62 -13.10 -18.96
C GLN A 89 -0.99 -14.10 -17.97
N THR A 90 0.00 -13.62 -17.22
CA THR A 90 0.80 -14.44 -16.29
C THR A 90 0.58 -13.99 -14.86
N ARG A 91 0.68 -14.94 -13.93
CA ARG A 91 0.55 -14.67 -12.50
C ARG A 91 1.75 -13.87 -12.01
N MET A 92 1.49 -12.77 -11.30
CA MET A 92 2.53 -11.92 -10.70
C MET A 92 2.39 -11.89 -9.18
N LEU A 93 3.43 -12.34 -8.48
CA LEU A 93 3.52 -12.34 -7.03
C LEU A 93 4.80 -11.58 -6.62
N VAL A 94 4.65 -10.42 -6.00
CA VAL A 94 5.82 -9.62 -5.57
C VAL A 94 6.44 -10.23 -4.31
N ASP A 95 7.72 -9.98 -4.09
CA ASP A 95 8.42 -10.41 -2.88
C ASP A 95 7.95 -9.66 -1.63
N GLY A 96 8.20 -10.26 -0.47
CA GLY A 96 7.71 -9.74 0.80
C GLY A 96 8.30 -8.41 1.26
N MET A 97 9.55 -8.09 0.91
CA MET A 97 10.13 -6.77 1.23
C MET A 97 9.43 -5.67 0.43
N THR A 98 9.28 -5.88 -0.88
CA THR A 98 8.53 -4.97 -1.76
C THR A 98 7.09 -4.82 -1.28
N ALA A 99 6.43 -5.93 -0.93
CA ALA A 99 5.07 -5.93 -0.40
C ALA A 99 4.94 -5.17 0.93
N ALA A 100 5.90 -5.32 1.84
CA ALA A 100 5.90 -4.61 3.11
C ALA A 100 6.11 -3.10 2.91
N ASN A 101 7.01 -2.70 2.00
CA ASN A 101 7.21 -1.30 1.66
C ASN A 101 5.97 -0.69 0.99
N ASP A 102 5.36 -1.44 0.07
CA ASP A 102 4.10 -1.11 -0.61
C ASP A 102 2.93 -0.83 0.34
N LEU A 103 2.97 -1.39 1.55
CA LEU A 103 1.97 -1.23 2.62
C LEU A 103 2.41 -0.25 3.72
N GLY A 104 3.57 0.40 3.58
CA GLY A 104 4.12 1.28 4.62
C GLY A 104 4.50 0.55 5.92
N LEU A 105 4.70 -0.77 5.86
CA LEU A 105 5.15 -1.59 6.99
C LEU A 105 6.68 -1.53 7.16
N THR A 106 7.39 -1.03 6.15
CA THR A 106 8.84 -0.73 6.22
C THR A 106 9.20 0.48 5.35
N ASP A 107 10.20 1.24 5.79
CA ASP A 107 10.77 2.37 5.05
C ASP A 107 11.91 1.94 4.10
N ALA A 108 12.27 0.65 4.10
CA ALA A 108 13.31 0.12 3.23
C ALA A 108 12.84 0.14 1.76
N VAL A 109 13.47 0.98 0.95
CA VAL A 109 13.23 1.04 -0.51
C VAL A 109 14.13 0.03 -1.22
N PRO A 110 13.59 -1.00 -1.90
CA PRO A 110 14.39 -2.02 -2.55
C PRO A 110 15.04 -1.51 -3.84
N ALA A 111 16.36 -1.71 -3.99
CA ALA A 111 17.05 -1.53 -5.28
C ALA A 111 16.74 -2.67 -6.28
N LYS A 112 16.26 -3.81 -5.79
CA LYS A 112 15.90 -4.99 -6.57
C LYS A 112 14.56 -5.53 -6.11
N ILE A 113 13.62 -5.63 -7.03
CA ILE A 113 12.30 -6.22 -6.81
C ILE A 113 12.31 -7.62 -7.42
N VAL A 114 11.79 -8.61 -6.70
CA VAL A 114 11.66 -9.98 -7.20
C VAL A 114 10.19 -10.30 -7.39
N VAL A 115 9.82 -10.66 -8.61
CA VAL A 115 8.46 -11.08 -8.96
C VAL A 115 8.46 -12.55 -9.29
N HIS A 116 7.76 -13.33 -8.48
CA HIS A 116 7.47 -14.73 -8.73
C HIS A 116 6.36 -14.83 -9.77
N THR A 117 6.60 -15.62 -10.82
CA THR A 117 5.67 -15.79 -11.94
C THR A 117 5.80 -17.19 -12.53
N ASP A 118 4.76 -17.66 -13.21
CA ASP A 118 4.73 -18.94 -13.93
C ASP A 118 5.41 -18.89 -15.31
N ALA A 119 5.82 -17.69 -15.76
CA ALA A 119 6.52 -17.51 -17.04
C ALA A 119 7.99 -17.11 -16.88
N ARG A 120 8.80 -17.44 -17.90
CA ARG A 120 10.17 -16.92 -18.01
C ARG A 120 10.16 -15.53 -18.62
N ARG A 121 10.78 -14.56 -17.92
CA ARG A 121 10.93 -13.19 -18.40
C ARG A 121 12.31 -12.63 -18.08
N ARG A 122 12.77 -11.74 -18.94
CA ARG A 122 14.01 -10.97 -18.72
C ARG A 122 13.76 -9.89 -17.67
N ALA A 123 14.80 -9.53 -16.93
CA ALA A 123 14.72 -8.45 -15.97
C ALA A 123 14.47 -7.10 -16.68
N ILE A 124 13.70 -6.23 -16.03
CA ILE A 124 13.39 -4.87 -16.50
C ILE A 124 14.09 -3.88 -15.57
N LYS A 125 14.86 -2.95 -16.14
CA LYS A 125 15.55 -1.89 -15.39
C LYS A 125 14.73 -0.60 -15.42
N LEU A 126 14.45 -0.05 -14.25
CA LEU A 126 13.70 1.20 -14.05
C LEU A 126 14.60 2.20 -13.31
N GLY A 127 15.58 2.76 -14.02
CA GLY A 127 16.62 3.59 -13.41
C GLY A 127 17.46 2.78 -12.41
N ASN A 128 17.40 3.14 -11.12
CA ASN A 128 18.15 2.48 -10.06
C ASN A 128 17.46 1.22 -9.51
N VAL A 129 16.22 0.95 -9.90
CA VAL A 129 15.45 -0.23 -9.48
C VAL A 129 15.47 -1.27 -10.59
N THR A 130 15.73 -2.53 -10.24
CA THR A 130 15.64 -3.65 -11.20
C THR A 130 14.53 -4.61 -10.79
N ILE A 131 13.58 -4.86 -11.68
CA ILE A 131 12.56 -5.91 -11.53
C ILE A 131 13.11 -7.20 -12.13
N THR A 132 13.19 -8.25 -11.32
CA THR A 132 13.64 -9.57 -11.73
C THR A 132 12.51 -10.58 -11.62
N PHE A 133 12.33 -11.41 -12.64
CA PHE A 133 11.27 -12.41 -12.67
C PHE A 133 11.82 -13.79 -12.34
N ARG A 134 11.21 -14.46 -11.36
CA ARG A 134 11.59 -15.80 -10.91
C ARG A 134 10.51 -16.81 -11.29
N PRO A 135 10.79 -17.72 -12.23
CA PRO A 135 9.90 -18.83 -12.55
C PRO A 135 9.56 -19.63 -11.29
N THR A 136 8.27 -19.80 -11.03
CA THR A 136 7.73 -20.40 -9.80
C THR A 136 6.56 -21.30 -10.15
N ALA A 137 6.49 -22.47 -9.51
CA ALA A 137 5.39 -23.41 -9.71
C ALA A 137 4.03 -22.77 -9.35
N ALA A 138 3.00 -23.06 -10.12
CA ALA A 138 1.65 -22.50 -9.94
C ALA A 138 1.08 -22.72 -8.52
N SER A 139 1.46 -23.81 -7.86
CA SER A 139 1.07 -24.13 -6.48
C SER A 139 1.54 -23.08 -5.46
N LYS A 140 2.64 -22.37 -5.73
CA LYS A 140 3.16 -21.30 -4.86
C LYS A 140 2.63 -19.91 -5.25
N LEU A 141 1.80 -19.82 -6.29
CA LEU A 141 1.27 -18.57 -6.84
C LEU A 141 -0.21 -18.37 -6.50
N PHE A 142 -0.73 -19.03 -5.46
CA PHE A 142 -2.13 -18.91 -5.05
C PHE A 142 -2.55 -17.45 -4.80
N TRP A 143 -1.67 -16.65 -4.17
CA TRP A 143 -1.93 -15.24 -3.89
C TRP A 143 -1.63 -14.30 -5.06
N ALA A 144 -1.05 -14.79 -6.16
CA ALA A 144 -0.66 -13.93 -7.29
C ALA A 144 -1.89 -13.24 -7.91
N GLY A 145 -1.80 -11.92 -8.12
CA GLY A 145 -2.90 -11.11 -8.67
C GLY A 145 -4.12 -10.92 -7.75
N ARG A 146 -4.14 -11.52 -6.56
CA ARG A 146 -5.24 -11.36 -5.61
C ARG A 146 -5.14 -10.05 -4.81
N PRO A 147 -6.25 -9.43 -4.38
CA PRO A 147 -6.20 -8.21 -3.56
C PRO A 147 -5.29 -8.31 -2.35
N ALA A 148 -5.37 -9.40 -1.57
CA ALA A 148 -4.64 -9.56 -0.32
C ALA A 148 -3.19 -10.04 -0.49
N MET A 149 -2.72 -10.20 -1.73
CA MET A 149 -1.39 -10.67 -2.07
C MET A 149 -0.28 -9.95 -1.28
N ARG A 150 -0.33 -8.61 -1.24
CA ARG A 150 0.68 -7.80 -0.56
C ARG A 150 0.68 -8.00 0.95
N VAL A 151 -0.50 -8.13 1.56
CA VAL A 151 -0.62 -8.37 3.01
C VAL A 151 0.06 -9.69 3.36
N VAL A 152 -0.24 -10.75 2.61
CA VAL A 152 0.32 -12.08 2.86
C VAL A 152 1.84 -12.10 2.63
N GLN A 153 2.32 -11.52 1.54
CA GLN A 153 3.76 -11.46 1.24
C GLN A 153 4.52 -10.61 2.27
N ALA A 154 3.97 -9.47 2.66
CA ALA A 154 4.56 -8.61 3.69
C ALA A 154 4.67 -9.35 5.04
N LEU A 155 3.61 -10.04 5.46
CA LEU A 155 3.63 -10.80 6.71
C LEU A 155 4.64 -11.94 6.68
N HIS A 156 4.79 -12.65 5.57
CA HIS A 156 5.85 -13.65 5.42
C HIS A 156 7.25 -13.06 5.66
N TRP A 157 7.52 -11.86 5.17
CA TRP A 157 8.79 -11.17 5.37
C TRP A 157 8.96 -10.63 6.80
N LEU A 158 7.87 -10.12 7.39
CA LEU A 158 7.87 -9.57 8.74
C LEU A 158 7.86 -10.63 9.84
N ARG A 159 7.74 -11.93 9.51
CA ARG A 159 7.50 -13.00 10.49
C ARG A 159 8.43 -12.93 11.70
N ASP A 160 9.73 -12.80 11.48
CA ASP A 160 10.71 -12.79 12.56
C ASP A 160 10.74 -11.44 13.31
N LEU A 161 10.29 -10.36 12.66
CA LEU A 161 10.13 -9.04 13.27
C LEU A 161 8.93 -9.02 14.23
N LEU A 162 7.83 -9.70 13.88
CA LEU A 162 6.59 -9.72 14.67
C LEU A 162 6.77 -10.31 16.08
N VAL A 163 7.83 -11.10 16.31
CA VAL A 163 8.14 -11.71 17.62
C VAL A 163 8.74 -10.69 18.59
N ARG A 164 9.24 -9.56 18.09
CA ARG A 164 9.83 -8.51 18.91
C ARG A 164 8.75 -7.71 19.62
N GLU A 165 9.09 -7.24 20.82
CA GLU A 165 8.19 -6.45 21.66
C GLU A 165 7.67 -5.21 20.94
N GLY A 166 6.35 -5.00 20.93
CA GLY A 166 5.68 -3.84 20.33
C GLY A 166 5.52 -3.85 18.79
N GLU A 167 6.31 -4.64 18.06
CA GLU A 167 6.27 -4.69 16.58
C GLU A 167 4.97 -5.31 16.06
N SER A 168 4.51 -6.41 16.67
CA SER A 168 3.22 -7.03 16.32
C SER A 168 2.07 -6.04 16.42
N ASP A 169 2.00 -5.26 17.50
CA ASP A 169 0.91 -4.30 17.70
C ASP A 169 0.96 -3.13 16.73
N GLN A 170 2.17 -2.68 16.39
CA GLN A 170 2.35 -1.64 15.37
C GLN A 170 1.86 -2.13 14.00
N VAL A 171 2.23 -3.34 13.60
CA VAL A 171 1.78 -3.94 12.33
C VAL A 171 0.27 -4.15 12.34
N ARG A 172 -0.31 -4.65 13.45
CA ARG A 172 -1.76 -4.81 13.61
C ARG A 172 -2.50 -3.50 13.42
N ARG A 173 -2.05 -2.40 14.05
CA ARG A 173 -2.66 -1.07 13.88
C ARG A 173 -2.61 -0.59 12.44
N LYS A 174 -1.46 -0.72 11.77
CA LYS A 174 -1.32 -0.32 10.35
C LYS A 174 -2.27 -1.13 9.45
N LEU A 175 -2.38 -2.43 9.67
CA LEU A 175 -3.30 -3.30 8.91
C LEU A 175 -4.76 -3.03 9.23
N ALA A 176 -5.12 -2.74 10.49
CA ALA A 176 -6.47 -2.36 10.88
C ALA A 176 -6.91 -1.08 10.12
N ASN A 177 -6.07 -0.04 10.10
CA ASN A 177 -6.36 1.18 9.36
C ASN A 177 -6.52 0.91 7.85
N LEU A 178 -5.68 0.05 7.27
CA LEU A 178 -5.80 -0.35 5.86
C LEU A 178 -7.13 -1.08 5.59
N PHE A 179 -7.58 -1.88 6.54
CA PHE A 179 -8.80 -2.67 6.45
C PHE A 179 -10.08 -1.86 6.70
N GLU A 180 -9.96 -0.71 7.36
CA GLU A 180 -11.05 0.27 7.56
C GLU A 180 -11.25 1.18 6.34
N ASP A 181 -10.27 1.26 5.42
CA ASP A 181 -10.41 2.04 4.19
C ASP A 181 -11.64 1.55 3.38
N PRO A 182 -12.60 2.42 3.04
CA PRO A 182 -13.85 2.02 2.40
C PRO A 182 -13.67 1.51 0.96
N THR A 183 -12.56 1.87 0.30
CA THR A 183 -12.27 1.49 -1.08
C THR A 183 -11.43 0.22 -1.12
N VAL A 184 -10.41 0.13 -0.27
CA VAL A 184 -9.40 -0.95 -0.32
C VAL A 184 -9.70 -2.07 0.67
N GLY A 185 -10.34 -1.76 1.81
CA GLY A 185 -10.60 -2.69 2.91
C GLY A 185 -11.54 -3.86 2.55
N PRO A 186 -12.75 -3.62 2.01
CA PRO A 186 -13.70 -4.68 1.69
C PRO A 186 -13.14 -5.78 0.76
N PRO A 187 -12.51 -5.46 -0.40
CA PRO A 187 -11.95 -6.51 -1.26
C PRO A 187 -10.78 -7.23 -0.60
N LEU A 188 -9.97 -6.57 0.24
CA LEU A 188 -8.90 -7.22 1.00
C LEU A 188 -9.44 -8.23 2.02
N LYS A 189 -10.42 -7.83 2.83
CA LYS A 189 -11.03 -8.70 3.84
C LYS A 189 -11.71 -9.91 3.19
N ALA A 190 -12.50 -9.69 2.15
CA ALA A 190 -13.17 -10.78 1.42
C ALA A 190 -12.16 -11.79 0.86
N ASP A 191 -11.09 -11.29 0.25
CA ASP A 191 -10.04 -12.12 -0.34
C ASP A 191 -9.23 -12.90 0.72
N LEU A 192 -8.92 -12.28 1.86
CA LEU A 192 -8.29 -12.93 3.01
C LEU A 192 -9.17 -14.04 3.58
N THR A 193 -10.47 -13.76 3.80
CA THR A 193 -11.42 -14.77 4.30
C THR A 193 -11.53 -15.95 3.34
N ALA A 194 -11.66 -15.69 2.03
CA ALA A 194 -11.72 -16.74 1.03
C ALA A 194 -10.41 -17.55 0.90
N GLY A 195 -9.25 -16.91 1.13
CA GLY A 195 -7.93 -17.55 1.05
C GLY A 195 -7.38 -18.06 2.38
N MET A 196 -8.16 -18.01 3.44
CA MET A 196 -7.70 -18.20 4.82
C MET A 196 -7.08 -19.59 5.05
N THR A 197 -7.58 -20.63 4.38
CA THR A 197 -7.06 -22.01 4.46
C THR A 197 -5.71 -22.21 3.76
N ALA A 198 -5.30 -21.29 2.89
CA ALA A 198 -4.00 -21.33 2.22
C ALA A 198 -2.88 -20.67 3.05
N LEU A 199 -3.21 -20.10 4.22
CA LEU A 199 -2.26 -19.43 5.08
C LEU A 199 -1.64 -20.40 6.09
N PRO A 200 -0.36 -20.21 6.47
CA PRO A 200 0.20 -20.88 7.64
C PRO A 200 -0.57 -20.53 8.92
N THR A 201 -0.66 -21.48 9.86
CA THR A 201 -1.43 -21.32 11.12
C THR A 201 -1.09 -20.04 11.88
N TRP A 202 0.18 -19.66 11.97
CA TRP A 202 0.58 -18.44 12.69
C TRP A 202 -0.02 -17.18 12.06
N MET A 203 -0.09 -17.11 10.73
CA MET A 203 -0.60 -15.95 10.00
C MET A 203 -2.12 -15.91 10.07
N TRP A 204 -2.75 -17.08 10.05
CA TRP A 204 -4.18 -17.24 10.31
C TRP A 204 -4.57 -16.66 11.68
N VAL A 205 -3.87 -17.07 12.74
CA VAL A 205 -4.11 -16.57 14.11
C VAL A 205 -3.85 -15.06 14.19
N PHE A 206 -2.85 -14.57 13.46
CA PHE A 206 -2.53 -13.15 13.41
C PHE A 206 -3.63 -12.32 12.74
N LEU A 207 -4.13 -12.76 11.58
CA LEU A 207 -5.07 -12.00 10.75
C LEU A 207 -6.53 -12.16 11.16
N LYS A 208 -6.92 -13.31 11.72
CA LYS A 208 -8.33 -13.62 12.04
C LYS A 208 -9.02 -12.50 12.84
N PRO A 209 -8.45 -11.98 13.96
CA PRO A 209 -9.09 -10.90 14.69
C PRO A 209 -9.30 -9.65 13.83
N LEU A 210 -8.33 -9.29 12.99
CA LEU A 210 -8.37 -8.07 12.17
C LEU A 210 -9.42 -8.13 11.06
N VAL A 211 -9.72 -9.33 10.56
CA VAL A 211 -10.71 -9.54 9.50
C VAL A 211 -12.13 -9.66 10.08
N GLU A 212 -12.27 -10.28 11.26
CA GLU A 212 -13.56 -10.54 11.91
C GLU A 212 -14.10 -9.37 12.75
N SER A 213 -13.25 -8.45 13.22
CA SER A 213 -13.64 -7.32 14.09
C SER A 213 -14.71 -6.37 13.50
N ASP A 214 -15.03 -6.46 12.21
CA ASP A 214 -16.09 -5.66 11.57
C ASP A 214 -17.50 -6.29 11.69
N ALA A 215 -17.61 -7.57 12.08
CA ALA A 215 -18.89 -8.26 12.15
C ALA A 215 -19.70 -7.96 13.43
N GLY A 216 -19.08 -7.33 14.44
CA GLY A 216 -19.64 -7.23 15.80
C GLY A 216 -20.20 -5.86 16.22
N VAL A 217 -19.83 -4.75 15.56
CA VAL A 217 -20.18 -3.40 16.05
C VAL A 217 -21.44 -2.81 15.38
N ARG A 218 -21.86 -3.34 14.22
CA ARG A 218 -23.05 -2.83 13.49
C ARG A 218 -24.38 -3.50 13.89
N ARG A 219 -24.42 -4.35 14.92
CA ARG A 219 -25.64 -5.08 15.36
C ARG A 219 -26.12 -4.74 16.78
N ARG A 220 -25.64 -3.67 17.42
CA ARG A 220 -26.07 -3.28 18.79
C ARG A 220 -26.66 -1.87 18.93
N HIS A 221 -27.13 -1.26 17.84
CA HIS A 221 -27.82 0.03 17.90
C HIS A 221 -28.97 0.10 16.89
N VAL A 222 -29.89 -0.87 16.95
CA VAL A 222 -31.29 -0.69 16.51
C VAL A 222 -32.09 -1.64 17.41
N ASP A 223 -33.18 -1.12 17.99
CA ASP A 223 -34.14 -1.78 18.89
C ASP A 223 -33.81 -1.76 20.39
N ASP A 224 -33.92 -0.57 21.02
CA ASP A 224 -34.31 -0.46 22.44
C ASP A 224 -35.06 0.85 22.73
N ASP A 225 -35.91 1.29 21.79
CA ASP A 225 -36.85 2.41 21.99
C ASP A 225 -38.28 1.89 21.83
N ARG A 226 -38.74 1.01 22.73
CA ARG A 226 -40.17 0.82 22.98
C ARG A 226 -40.44 0.47 24.45
N ASP A 227 -41.36 1.26 24.98
CA ASP A 227 -42.23 1.01 26.13
C ASP A 227 -41.61 1.26 27.51
N ASP A 228 -41.81 2.49 28.00
CA ASP A 228 -42.20 2.73 29.40
C ASP A 228 -42.92 4.08 29.50
N ALA A 229 -44.21 4.04 29.16
CA ALA A 229 -45.17 5.02 29.63
C ALA A 229 -45.91 4.40 30.83
N ASP A 230 -46.09 5.24 31.85
CA ASP A 230 -47.07 5.10 32.93
C ASP A 230 -46.61 4.40 34.23
N HIS A 231 -46.16 5.20 35.21
CA HIS A 231 -46.73 5.15 36.56
C HIS A 231 -46.42 6.40 37.40
N ASP A 232 -47.48 7.18 37.61
CA ASP A 232 -47.68 8.12 38.72
C ASP A 232 -47.60 7.42 40.09
N ARG A 233 -46.91 8.04 41.06
CA ARG A 233 -47.47 8.54 42.35
C ARG A 233 -46.42 8.89 43.42
N HIS A 234 -46.41 10.17 43.80
CA HIS A 234 -46.47 10.75 45.15
C HIS A 234 -45.62 10.19 46.32
N GLN A 235 -44.73 11.03 46.87
CA GLN A 235 -44.80 11.68 48.22
C GLN A 235 -43.50 12.46 48.54
N GLN A 236 -43.55 13.81 48.62
CA GLN A 236 -43.49 14.65 49.85
C GLN A 236 -42.12 14.65 50.58
N ARG A 237 -41.30 15.71 50.42
CA ARG A 237 -41.18 16.96 51.21
C ARG A 237 -40.43 16.82 52.55
N THR A 238 -39.29 17.52 52.66
CA THR A 238 -38.82 18.46 53.73
C THR A 238 -37.43 18.96 53.28
N ALA A 239 -37.16 20.25 53.02
CA ALA A 239 -36.88 21.37 53.97
C ALA A 239 -35.78 20.99 54.97
N ASP A 240 -34.75 21.76 55.33
CA ASP A 240 -34.20 23.09 55.04
C ASP A 240 -32.76 23.07 55.64
N ASP A 241 -32.09 24.22 55.73
CA ASP A 241 -30.79 24.54 56.41
C ASP A 241 -29.55 24.49 55.50
N ALA A 242 -29.10 25.60 54.92
CA ALA A 242 -28.51 26.83 55.50
C ALA A 242 -27.04 26.67 55.92
N ASP A 243 -26.23 27.58 55.35
CA ASP A 243 -25.08 28.24 55.95
C ASP A 243 -23.82 27.40 56.26
N ASP A 244 -22.59 27.91 56.20
CA ASP A 244 -22.03 29.19 55.78
C ASP A 244 -20.49 28.96 55.79
N GLN A 245 -19.75 29.75 55.01
CA GLN A 245 -18.36 30.18 55.32
C GLN A 245 -17.23 29.10 55.36
N ARG A 246 -15.95 29.32 55.00
CA ARG A 246 -15.13 30.46 54.56
C ARG A 246 -13.69 29.94 54.32
N HIS A 247 -12.96 30.61 53.41
CA HIS A 247 -11.51 30.95 53.46
C HIS A 247 -10.46 29.81 53.54
N ALA A 248 -9.25 29.85 52.99
CA ALA A 248 -8.42 30.78 52.20
C ALA A 248 -7.25 29.90 51.67
N ALA A 249 -6.88 29.94 50.38
CA ALA A 249 -5.83 30.76 49.76
C ALA A 249 -4.38 30.56 50.28
N VAL A 250 -3.45 30.54 49.30
CA VAL A 250 -1.99 30.82 49.37
C VAL A 250 -1.12 29.62 49.80
N ALA A 251 -0.02 29.18 49.15
CA ALA A 251 0.97 29.82 48.30
C ALA A 251 1.72 28.80 47.41
N ARG A 252 2.05 29.20 46.17
CA ARG A 252 3.31 28.87 45.47
C ARG A 252 4.31 30.02 45.81
N PRO A 253 5.66 29.99 45.58
CA PRO A 253 6.30 29.49 44.34
C PRO A 253 7.83 29.12 44.39
N LYS A 254 8.39 28.86 43.18
CA LYS A 254 9.80 29.01 42.71
C LYS A 254 10.76 27.82 42.96
N ARG A 255 11.73 27.47 42.11
CA ARG A 255 12.19 27.84 40.74
C ARG A 255 13.24 26.80 40.26
N LYS A 256 13.35 26.65 38.93
CA LYS A 256 14.42 26.10 38.04
C LYS A 256 15.85 26.69 38.29
N PRO A 257 16.95 26.39 37.53
CA PRO A 257 17.21 25.42 36.42
C PRO A 257 18.60 24.70 36.44
N LEU A 258 18.92 23.85 35.44
CA LEU A 258 20.07 23.94 34.49
C LEU A 258 20.57 22.57 33.95
N SER A 259 20.60 22.46 32.61
CA SER A 259 21.39 21.50 31.80
C SER A 259 22.85 22.01 31.65
N PRO A 260 23.87 21.26 31.12
CA PRO A 260 23.94 20.83 29.70
C PRO A 260 24.72 19.51 29.40
N GLN A 261 24.81 19.24 28.09
CA GLN A 261 25.28 18.06 27.33
C GLN A 261 26.81 17.79 27.27
N LYS A 262 27.12 16.62 26.65
CA LYS A 262 28.33 16.15 25.90
C LYS A 262 29.24 15.19 26.70
N ALA A 263 29.82 14.11 26.14
CA ALA A 263 30.28 13.88 24.77
C ALA A 263 30.35 12.38 24.39
N GLN A 264 30.23 12.10 23.10
CA GLN A 264 30.63 10.85 22.42
C GLN A 264 32.16 10.72 22.40
N THR A 265 32.67 9.48 22.45
CA THR A 265 34.04 9.16 22.04
C THR A 265 34.06 7.92 21.15
N ALA A 266 34.44 8.12 19.89
CA ALA A 266 34.82 7.08 18.94
C ALA A 266 36.30 6.74 19.13
N LYS A 267 36.65 5.44 19.15
CA LYS A 267 38.04 4.98 19.01
C LYS A 267 38.21 4.30 17.65
N ARG A 268 39.03 4.94 16.80
CA ARG A 268 39.71 4.35 15.65
C ARG A 268 40.84 3.44 16.14
N GLY A 269 41.01 2.29 15.49
CA GLY A 269 42.23 1.49 15.48
C GLY A 269 42.55 1.14 14.03
N ALA A 270 43.76 1.47 13.61
CA ALA A 270 44.24 1.47 12.23
C ALA A 270 45.21 0.30 11.93
N ALA A 271 45.58 0.22 10.65
CA ALA A 271 46.72 -0.49 10.05
C ALA A 271 46.46 -1.98 9.70
N ARG A 272 46.96 -2.54 8.60
CA ARG A 272 48.06 -2.13 7.71
C ARG A 272 47.96 -2.86 6.36
N ALA A 273 48.54 -2.23 5.34
CA ALA A 273 48.72 -2.71 3.97
C ALA A 273 49.62 -3.94 3.81
N VAL A 274 49.49 -4.68 2.70
CA VAL A 274 50.60 -5.22 1.88
C VAL A 274 50.14 -5.37 0.41
N LYS A 275 51.05 -5.00 -0.51
CA LYS A 275 51.03 -5.14 -1.97
C LYS A 275 51.14 -6.60 -2.43
N THR A 276 50.47 -6.97 -3.52
CA THR A 276 51.09 -7.36 -4.81
C THR A 276 50.02 -7.46 -5.87
#